data_AF-A0A958G358-F1
#
_entry.id   AF-A0A958G358-F1
#
_cell.length_a   1.000
_cell.length_b   1.000
_cell.length_c   1.000
_cell.angle_alpha   90.00
_cell.angle_beta   90.00
_cell.angle_gamma   90.00
#
_symmetry.space_group_name_H-M   'P 1'
#
loop_
_entity.id
_entity.type
_entity.pdbx_description
1 polymer ?
#
loop_
_entity_poly.entity_id
_entity_poly.type
_entity_poly.pdbx_seq_one_letter_code
_entity_poly.pdbx_strand_id
1 'polypeptide(L)'
;GGALRIQDWMILNILITNQFERPMYFAVTTSDQNRLDGLREYQRMDGLLFRITTIPGWSIDPETLYDNLVNKFYYTNLNNPDVYFNENIIGLLQNYRSAFFRLATHYLETGNRQRFEEVIQKLYEVMPPEVIPFTNQPFEEAMTVLASMAKVYPEKALTIENYSLRQLQT
;
A
#
# COMPACT_ATOMS: atom_id res chain seq x y z
N GLY A 1 -12.36 -7.48 -30.13
CA GLY A 1 -13.19 -6.85 -29.09
C GLY A 1 -13.54 -7.91 -28.07
N GLY A 2 -13.15 -7.73 -26.81
CA GLY A 2 -13.43 -8.70 -25.76
C GLY A 2 -14.89 -8.60 -25.31
N ALA A 3 -15.57 -9.73 -25.19
CA ALA A 3 -16.91 -9.79 -24.62
C ALA A 3 -16.83 -9.50 -23.11
N LEU A 4 -17.82 -8.77 -22.58
CA LEU A 4 -17.96 -8.57 -21.13
C LEU A 4 -18.23 -9.90 -20.45
N ARG A 5 -17.47 -10.22 -19.40
CA ARG A 5 -17.68 -11.42 -18.58
C ARG A 5 -18.84 -11.19 -17.60
N ILE A 6 -19.35 -12.27 -17.02
CA ILE A 6 -20.46 -12.21 -16.04
C ILE A 6 -20.11 -11.27 -14.87
N GLN A 7 -18.87 -11.32 -14.37
CA GLN A 7 -18.40 -10.43 -13.30
C GLN A 7 -18.41 -8.94 -13.71
N ASP A 8 -18.08 -8.65 -14.97
CA ASP A 8 -18.06 -7.28 -15.49
C ASP A 8 -19.49 -6.72 -15.53
N TRP A 9 -20.46 -7.54 -15.95
CA TRP A 9 -21.88 -7.20 -15.88
C TRP A 9 -22.39 -6.96 -14.46
N MET A 10 -21.98 -7.78 -13.50
CA MET A 10 -22.36 -7.59 -12.10
C MET A 10 -21.84 -6.26 -11.55
N ILE A 11 -20.58 -5.91 -11.84
CA ILE A 11 -19.98 -4.63 -11.44
C ILE A 11 -20.78 -3.46 -12.05
N LEU A 12 -21.06 -3.49 -13.36
CA LEU A 12 -21.84 -2.45 -14.03
C LEU A 12 -23.24 -2.30 -13.44
N ASN A 13 -23.93 -3.40 -13.17
CA ASN A 13 -25.26 -3.37 -12.56
C ASN A 13 -25.23 -2.75 -11.16
N ILE A 14 -24.22 -3.05 -10.34
CA ILE A 14 -24.03 -2.42 -9.03
C ILE A 14 -23.82 -0.91 -9.19
N LEU A 15 -22.94 -0.48 -10.11
CA LEU A 15 -22.66 0.93 -10.36
C LEU A 15 -23.92 1.69 -10.78
N ILE A 16 -24.66 1.17 -11.77
CA ILE A 16 -25.88 1.79 -12.31
C ILE A 16 -26.98 1.86 -11.26
N THR A 17 -27.15 0.80 -10.46
CA THR A 17 -28.20 0.74 -9.44
C THR A 17 -27.88 1.63 -8.26
N ASN A 18 -26.62 1.66 -7.81
CA ASN A 18 -26.21 2.43 -6.64
C ASN A 18 -26.13 3.93 -6.91
N GLN A 19 -25.88 4.37 -8.15
CA GLN A 19 -25.75 5.79 -8.54
C GLN A 19 -24.83 6.61 -7.62
N PHE A 20 -23.81 5.97 -7.03
CA PHE A 20 -22.91 6.55 -6.03
C PHE A 20 -23.58 7.07 -4.74
N GLU A 21 -24.81 6.64 -4.43
CA GLU A 21 -25.49 6.94 -3.16
C GLU A 21 -24.76 6.31 -1.97
N ARG A 22 -24.13 5.14 -2.17
CA ARG A 22 -23.28 4.48 -1.18
C ARG A 22 -21.85 4.34 -1.70
N PRO A 23 -20.83 4.41 -0.81
CA PRO A 23 -19.47 4.20 -1.24
C PRO A 23 -19.25 2.73 -1.62
N MET A 24 -18.58 2.51 -2.75
CA MET A 24 -18.28 1.19 -3.30
C MET A 24 -16.77 0.97 -3.30
N TYR A 25 -16.35 -0.25 -2.98
CA TYR A 25 -14.95 -0.59 -2.81
C TYR A 25 -14.62 -1.94 -3.43
N PHE A 26 -13.38 -2.07 -3.91
CA PHE A 26 -12.74 -3.36 -4.09
C PHE A 26 -11.72 -3.59 -2.98
N ALA A 27 -11.58 -4.83 -2.52
CA ALA A 27 -10.43 -5.20 -1.71
C ALA A 27 -9.14 -5.14 -2.56
N VAL A 28 -8.03 -4.70 -1.97
CA VAL A 28 -6.73 -4.64 -2.67
C VAL A 28 -6.23 -6.00 -3.16
N THR A 29 -6.72 -7.09 -2.56
CA THR A 29 -6.45 -8.48 -2.95
C THR A 29 -7.24 -8.94 -4.18
N THR A 30 -8.23 -8.15 -4.63
CA THR A 30 -8.94 -8.43 -5.88
C THR A 30 -7.98 -8.16 -7.03
N SER A 31 -7.71 -9.15 -7.89
CA SER A 31 -6.82 -8.94 -9.04
C SER A 31 -7.33 -7.84 -9.96
N ASP A 32 -6.43 -7.13 -10.65
CA ASP A 32 -6.81 -6.06 -11.59
C ASP A 32 -7.80 -6.56 -12.65
N GLN A 33 -7.57 -7.78 -13.14
CA GLN A 33 -8.43 -8.45 -14.11
C GLN A 33 -9.85 -8.71 -13.60
N ASN A 34 -10.11 -8.59 -12.30
CA ASN A 34 -11.43 -8.79 -11.68
C ASN A 34 -12.11 -7.48 -11.27
N ARG A 35 -11.54 -6.31 -11.60
CA ARG A 35 -12.05 -5.00 -11.18
C ARG A 35 -12.65 -4.15 -12.30
N LEU A 36 -12.94 -4.75 -13.46
CA LEU A 36 -13.38 -4.09 -14.69
C LEU A 36 -12.35 -3.03 -15.16
N ASP A 37 -11.69 -3.30 -16.30
CA ASP A 37 -10.56 -2.47 -16.78
C ASP A 37 -10.89 -0.97 -16.87
N GLY A 38 -12.12 -0.62 -17.26
CA GLY A 38 -12.58 0.77 -17.36
C GLY A 38 -12.67 1.53 -16.04
N LEU A 39 -12.56 0.86 -14.89
CA LEU A 39 -12.58 1.50 -13.56
C LEU A 39 -11.18 1.81 -13.02
N ARG A 40 -10.10 1.41 -13.71
CA ARG A 40 -8.75 1.48 -13.16
C ARG A 40 -8.33 2.89 -12.75
N GLU A 41 -8.66 3.90 -13.56
CA GLU A 41 -8.35 5.32 -13.27
C GLU A 41 -9.27 5.94 -12.21
N TYR A 42 -10.36 5.26 -11.87
CA TYR A 42 -11.38 5.69 -10.90
C TYR A 42 -11.22 4.97 -9.55
N GLN A 43 -10.06 4.40 -9.27
CA GLN A 43 -9.77 3.69 -8.03
C GLN A 43 -8.83 4.50 -7.14
N ARG A 44 -9.34 4.87 -5.97
CA ARG A 44 -8.60 5.58 -4.92
C ARG A 44 -8.25 4.62 -3.79
N MET A 45 -6.99 4.56 -3.37
CA MET A 45 -6.58 3.73 -2.25
C MET A 45 -6.89 4.42 -0.92
N ASP A 46 -7.79 3.83 -0.13
CA ASP A 46 -8.17 4.27 1.22
C ASP A 46 -7.61 3.32 2.30
N GLY A 47 -6.50 2.62 1.99
CA GLY A 47 -5.84 1.63 2.84
C GLY A 47 -5.86 0.27 2.16
N LEU A 48 -6.50 -0.73 2.79
CA LEU A 48 -6.68 -2.06 2.19
C LEU A 48 -7.89 -2.16 1.24
N LEU A 49 -8.45 -1.02 0.86
CA LEU A 49 -9.60 -0.91 -0.04
C LEU A 49 -9.30 0.11 -1.14
N PHE A 50 -9.73 -0.21 -2.35
CA PHE A 50 -9.83 0.72 -3.47
C PHE A 50 -11.26 1.24 -3.55
N ARG A 51 -11.47 2.49 -3.17
CA ARG A 51 -12.75 3.20 -3.34
C ARG A 51 -12.95 3.54 -4.80
N ILE A 52 -14.14 3.25 -5.33
CA ILE A 52 -14.55 3.70 -6.66
C ILE A 52 -14.94 5.18 -6.56
N THR A 53 -14.35 6.01 -7.41
CA THR A 53 -14.59 7.46 -7.49
C THR A 53 -15.18 7.85 -8.85
N THR A 54 -15.52 9.12 -9.02
CA THR A 54 -15.95 9.70 -10.30
C THR A 54 -14.87 10.60 -10.92
N ILE A 55 -13.70 10.71 -10.27
CA ILE A 55 -12.61 11.59 -10.68
C ILE A 55 -11.45 10.72 -11.15
N PRO A 56 -11.12 10.74 -12.45
CA PRO A 56 -10.01 9.95 -12.97
C PRO A 56 -8.68 10.46 -12.41
N GLY A 57 -7.77 9.54 -12.09
CA GLY A 57 -6.43 9.86 -11.60
C GLY A 57 -6.36 10.22 -10.11
N TRP A 58 -7.49 10.29 -9.40
CA TRP A 58 -7.51 10.53 -7.96
C TRP A 58 -7.13 9.26 -7.19
N SER A 59 -5.83 8.96 -7.15
CA SER A 59 -5.30 7.66 -6.74
C SER A 59 -5.19 7.46 -5.21
N ILE A 60 -5.10 8.54 -4.43
CA ILE A 60 -5.12 8.56 -2.96
C ILE A 60 -5.79 9.84 -2.44
N ASP A 61 -6.28 9.78 -1.20
CA ASP A 61 -6.68 10.93 -0.39
C ASP A 61 -5.82 10.88 0.89
N PRO A 62 -4.81 11.77 1.03
CA PRO A 62 -3.78 11.63 2.05
C PRO A 62 -4.32 11.72 3.47
N GLU A 63 -5.32 12.57 3.73
CA GLU A 63 -5.92 12.71 5.05
C GLU A 63 -6.74 11.46 5.42
N THR A 64 -7.57 10.97 4.48
CA THR A 64 -8.33 9.72 4.70
C THR A 64 -7.40 8.52 4.90
N LEU A 65 -6.36 8.41 4.05
CA LEU A 65 -5.42 7.30 4.10
C LEU A 65 -4.57 7.33 5.37
N TYR A 66 -4.10 8.52 5.78
CA TYR A 66 -3.38 8.72 7.03
C TYR A 66 -4.25 8.32 8.23
N ASP A 67 -5.49 8.82 8.30
CA ASP A 67 -6.38 8.51 9.42
C ASP A 67 -6.68 7.01 9.53
N ASN A 68 -6.88 6.35 8.39
CA ASN A 68 -7.09 4.91 8.35
C ASN A 68 -5.85 4.14 8.84
N LEU A 69 -4.66 4.44 8.32
CA LEU A 69 -3.42 3.71 8.65
C LEU A 69 -2.89 4.02 10.05
N VAL A 70 -2.96 5.27 10.49
CA VAL A 70 -2.30 5.69 11.73
C VAL A 70 -3.24 5.60 12.93
N ASN A 71 -4.52 5.96 12.75
CA ASN A 71 -5.45 6.10 13.88
C ASN A 71 -6.46 4.95 13.99
N LYS A 72 -6.93 4.39 12.88
CA LYS A 72 -8.06 3.42 12.90
C LYS A 72 -7.65 1.95 12.78
N PHE A 73 -6.62 1.63 12.01
CA PHE A 73 -6.21 0.25 11.82
C PHE A 73 -5.59 -0.33 13.09
N TYR A 74 -5.93 -1.60 13.36
CA TYR A 74 -5.39 -2.34 14.49
C TYR A 74 -4.32 -3.31 14.02
N TYR A 75 -3.10 -3.15 14.53
CA TYR A 75 -1.94 -3.95 14.18
C TYR A 75 -1.61 -4.97 15.28
N THR A 76 -2.64 -5.68 15.74
CA THR A 76 -2.53 -6.57 16.90
C THR A 76 -1.50 -7.66 16.67
N ASN A 77 -0.49 -7.72 17.53
CA ASN A 77 0.60 -8.71 17.53
C ASN A 77 1.49 -8.74 16.27
N LEU A 78 1.37 -7.78 15.35
CA LEU A 78 2.20 -7.76 14.13
C LEU A 78 3.66 -7.35 14.40
N ASN A 79 3.95 -6.93 15.63
CA ASN A 79 5.29 -6.66 16.15
C ASN A 79 5.72 -7.65 17.25
N ASN A 80 4.99 -8.76 17.45
CA ASN A 80 5.32 -9.75 18.46
C ASN A 80 6.10 -10.93 17.83
N PRO A 81 7.38 -11.14 18.16
CA PRO A 81 8.18 -12.23 17.59
C PRO A 81 7.73 -13.63 18.04
N ASP A 82 6.94 -13.74 19.11
CA ASP A 82 6.43 -15.03 19.61
C ASP A 82 5.22 -15.54 18.81
N VAL A 83 4.64 -14.70 17.93
CA VAL A 83 3.50 -15.08 17.10
C VAL A 83 3.98 -15.67 15.78
N TYR A 84 3.52 -16.88 15.46
CA TYR A 84 3.80 -17.53 14.19
C TYR A 84 2.93 -16.96 13.06
N PHE A 85 3.57 -16.58 11.96
CA PHE A 85 2.93 -16.20 10.70
C PHE A 85 3.39 -17.14 9.59
N ASN A 86 2.46 -17.71 8.84
CA ASN A 86 2.80 -18.48 7.64
C ASN A 86 3.02 -17.56 6.44
N GLU A 87 3.59 -18.10 5.37
CA GLU A 87 3.94 -17.35 4.15
C GLU A 87 2.74 -16.63 3.52
N ASN A 88 1.55 -17.24 3.55
CA ASN A 88 0.33 -16.64 3.00
C ASN A 88 -0.09 -15.39 3.80
N ILE A 89 -0.02 -15.46 5.13
CA ILE A 89 -0.33 -14.31 5.99
C ILE A 89 0.71 -13.22 5.78
N ILE A 90 2.00 -13.57 5.75
CA ILE A 90 3.08 -12.61 5.48
C ILE A 90 2.87 -11.92 4.12
N GLY A 91 2.49 -12.68 3.09
CA GLY A 91 2.17 -12.16 1.77
C GLY A 91 1.00 -11.19 1.79
N LEU A 92 -0.09 -11.51 2.50
CA LEU A 92 -1.24 -10.61 2.66
C LEU A 92 -0.88 -9.34 3.46
N LEU A 93 0.00 -9.44 4.45
CA LEU A 93 0.42 -8.31 5.27
C LEU A 93 1.23 -7.28 4.48
N GLN A 94 1.85 -7.66 3.36
CA GLN A 94 2.54 -6.70 2.49
C GLN A 94 1.59 -5.62 1.92
N ASN A 95 0.28 -5.89 1.83
CA ASN A 95 -0.70 -4.90 1.40
C ASN A 95 -0.74 -3.67 2.30
N TYR A 96 -0.48 -3.83 3.61
CA TYR A 96 -0.35 -2.69 4.53
C TYR A 96 0.87 -1.85 4.16
N ARG A 97 2.02 -2.49 3.90
CA ARG A 97 3.24 -1.78 3.48
C ARG A 97 3.04 -1.01 2.18
N SER A 98 2.33 -1.57 1.21
CA SER A 98 2.02 -0.85 -0.03
C SER A 98 1.16 0.40 0.22
N ALA A 99 0.22 0.36 1.17
CA ALA A 99 -0.56 1.53 1.55
C ALA A 99 0.28 2.58 2.27
N PHE A 100 1.12 2.18 3.24
CA PHE A 100 2.07 3.08 3.90
C PHE A 100 3.06 3.69 2.92
N PHE A 101 3.61 2.90 2.00
CA PHE A 101 4.53 3.35 0.95
C PHE A 101 3.90 4.46 0.11
N ARG A 102 2.69 4.23 -0.41
CA ARG A 102 1.96 5.25 -1.20
C ARG A 102 1.76 6.55 -0.44
N LEU A 103 1.37 6.48 0.84
CA LEU A 103 1.19 7.68 1.66
C LEU A 103 2.52 8.38 1.94
N ALA A 104 3.57 7.64 2.28
CA ALA A 104 4.90 8.19 2.54
C ALA A 104 5.48 8.86 1.29
N THR A 105 5.39 8.22 0.12
CA THR A 105 5.83 8.80 -1.15
C THR A 105 5.10 10.10 -1.46
N HIS A 106 3.78 10.16 -1.24
CA HIS A 106 3.02 11.40 -1.41
C HIS A 106 3.54 12.54 -0.51
N TYR A 107 3.78 12.27 0.77
CA TYR A 107 4.32 13.28 1.68
C TYR A 107 5.74 13.70 1.33
N LEU A 108 6.55 12.78 0.80
CA LEU A 108 7.89 13.09 0.31
C LEU A 108 7.82 14.01 -0.94
N GLU A 109 6.97 13.69 -1.91
CA GLU A 109 6.77 14.46 -3.15
C GLU A 109 6.19 15.86 -2.88
N THR A 110 5.32 15.98 -1.88
CA THR A 110 4.72 17.27 -1.48
C THR A 110 5.58 18.05 -0.49
N GLY A 111 6.72 17.52 -0.06
CA GLY A 111 7.63 18.17 0.88
C GLY A 111 7.17 18.20 2.34
N ASN A 112 6.11 17.45 2.70
CA ASN A 112 5.63 17.33 4.08
C ASN A 112 6.49 16.33 4.87
N ARG A 113 7.69 16.78 5.24
CA ARG A 113 8.67 15.92 5.92
C ARG A 113 8.19 15.35 7.25
N GLN A 114 7.44 16.13 8.03
CA GLN A 114 6.94 15.68 9.33
C GLN A 114 5.98 14.48 9.17
N ARG A 115 5.00 14.57 8.26
CA ARG A 115 4.07 13.48 8.00
C ARG A 115 4.77 12.27 7.37
N PHE A 116 5.74 12.50 6.49
CA PHE A 116 6.57 11.43 5.94
C PHE A 116 7.28 10.62 7.04
N GLU A 117 7.98 11.31 7.95
CA GLU A 117 8.70 10.67 9.07
C GLU A 117 7.74 9.89 9.98
N GLU A 118 6.60 10.49 10.31
CA GLU A 118 5.56 9.86 11.14
C GLU A 118 4.98 8.58 10.53
N VAL A 119 4.63 8.60 9.24
CA VAL A 119 4.03 7.46 8.54
C VAL A 119 5.02 6.30 8.45
N ILE A 120 6.28 6.58 8.15
CA ILE A 120 7.31 5.55 8.10
C ILE A 120 7.60 5.01 9.51
N GLN A 121 7.75 5.87 10.51
CA GLN A 121 7.95 5.44 11.91
C GLN A 121 6.82 4.53 12.37
N LYS A 122 5.56 4.90 12.09
CA LYS A 122 4.39 4.10 12.45
C LYS A 122 4.46 2.71 11.83
N LEU A 123 4.81 2.59 10.54
CA LEU A 123 4.91 1.29 9.86
C LEU A 123 5.91 0.36 10.56
N TYR A 124 7.11 0.85 10.86
CA TYR A 124 8.16 0.02 11.46
C TYR A 124 7.90 -0.30 12.94
N GLU A 125 7.17 0.56 13.66
CA GLU A 125 6.70 0.27 15.02
C GLU A 125 5.69 -0.89 15.04
N VAL A 126 4.73 -0.88 14.10
CA VAL A 126 3.61 -1.83 14.11
C VAL A 126 3.88 -3.11 13.32
N MET A 127 4.79 -3.07 12.34
CA MET A 127 5.12 -4.19 11.47
C MET A 127 6.63 -4.23 11.18
N PRO A 128 7.47 -4.42 12.22
CA PRO A 128 8.91 -4.52 12.07
C PRO A 128 9.29 -5.68 11.15
N PRO A 129 10.27 -5.51 10.25
CA PRO A 129 10.65 -6.56 9.30
C PRO A 129 11.30 -7.78 9.94
N GLU A 130 11.80 -7.67 11.17
CA GLU A 130 12.29 -8.80 11.97
C GLU A 130 11.16 -9.77 12.36
N VAL A 131 9.91 -9.27 12.45
CA VAL A 131 8.72 -10.08 12.77
C VAL A 131 7.97 -10.46 11.50
N ILE A 132 7.72 -9.48 10.62
CA ILE A 132 7.03 -9.68 9.35
C ILE A 132 8.02 -9.39 8.21
N PRO A 133 8.73 -10.37 7.65
CA PRO A 133 9.73 -10.10 6.63
C PRO A 133 9.11 -9.53 5.34
N PHE A 134 9.93 -8.85 4.53
CA PHE A 134 9.55 -8.48 3.17
C PHE A 134 9.53 -9.72 2.27
N THR A 135 8.64 -9.75 1.28
CA THR A 135 8.54 -10.86 0.32
C THR A 135 9.03 -10.47 -1.08
N ASN A 136 9.48 -9.23 -1.27
CA ASN A 136 9.92 -8.69 -2.55
C ASN A 136 11.13 -7.78 -2.31
N GLN A 137 12.31 -8.22 -2.78
CA GLN A 137 13.57 -7.52 -2.55
C GLN A 137 13.60 -6.09 -3.11
N PRO A 138 13.17 -5.80 -4.36
CA PRO A 138 13.12 -4.42 -4.84
C PRO A 138 12.28 -3.49 -3.96
N PHE A 139 11.17 -3.99 -3.44
CA PHE A 139 10.30 -3.23 -2.54
C PHE A 139 10.94 -3.02 -1.16
N GLU A 140 11.66 -4.01 -0.64
CA GLU A 140 12.45 -3.90 0.59
C GLU A 140 13.55 -2.85 0.47
N GLU A 141 14.30 -2.82 -0.64
CA GLU A 141 15.33 -1.82 -0.90
C GLU A 141 14.72 -0.40 -0.90
N ALA A 142 13.60 -0.21 -1.61
CA ALA A 142 12.88 1.06 -1.63
C ALA A 142 12.40 1.50 -0.24
N MET A 143 11.82 0.58 0.53
CA MET A 143 11.36 0.84 1.89
C MET A 143 12.50 1.14 2.87
N THR A 144 13.66 0.51 2.67
CA THR A 144 14.86 0.76 3.48
C THR A 144 15.38 2.17 3.23
N VAL A 145 15.43 2.62 1.97
CA VAL A 145 15.81 4.00 1.63
C VAL A 145 14.86 4.99 2.29
N LEU A 146 13.54 4.80 2.19
CA LEU A 146 12.57 5.69 2.84
C LEU A 146 12.75 5.70 4.37
N ALA A 147 13.00 4.54 4.98
CA ALA A 147 13.23 4.43 6.42
C ALA A 147 14.52 5.09 6.88
N SER A 148 15.60 5.03 6.11
CA SER A 148 16.82 5.78 6.38
C SER A 148 16.59 7.30 6.24
N MET A 149 15.87 7.74 5.21
CA MET A 149 15.49 9.16 5.05
C MET A 149 14.64 9.67 6.23
N ALA A 150 13.78 8.80 6.76
CA ALA A 150 12.95 9.07 7.93
C ALA A 150 13.69 8.89 9.27
N LYS A 151 14.98 8.53 9.25
CA LYS A 151 15.81 8.27 10.45
C LYS A 151 15.30 7.14 11.34
N VAL A 152 14.54 6.21 10.77
CA VAL A 152 14.04 5.01 11.47
C VAL A 152 15.11 3.91 11.49
N TYR A 153 15.94 3.82 10.45
CA TYR A 153 17.15 3.01 10.45
C TYR A 153 18.42 3.83 10.69
N PRO A 154 19.44 3.26 11.35
CA PRO A 154 20.76 3.88 11.38
C PRO A 154 21.33 4.00 9.96
N GLU A 155 21.93 5.14 9.62
CA GLU A 155 22.49 5.47 8.29
C GLU A 155 23.43 4.39 7.72
N LYS A 156 23.99 3.53 8.57
CA LYS A 156 24.89 2.41 8.21
C LYS A 156 24.23 1.30 7.38
N ALA A 157 22.90 1.24 7.27
CA ALA A 157 22.21 0.24 6.43
C ALA A 157 22.31 0.54 4.91
N LEU A 158 22.74 1.74 4.52
CA LEU A 158 22.84 2.20 3.13
C LEU A 158 24.24 2.04 2.51
N THR A 159 25.14 1.24 3.11
CA THR A 159 26.47 1.03 2.53
C THR A 159 26.38 0.41 1.14
N ILE A 160 27.03 1.08 0.18
CA ILE A 160 27.14 0.69 -1.25
C ILE A 160 27.60 -0.77 -1.42
N GLU A 161 28.29 -1.33 -0.44
CA GLU A 161 28.73 -2.74 -0.40
C GLU A 161 27.58 -3.75 -0.53
N ASN A 162 26.34 -3.38 -0.17
CA ASN A 162 25.16 -4.24 -0.29
C ASN A 162 24.44 -4.14 -1.65
N TYR A 163 24.73 -3.09 -2.43
CA TYR A 163 24.21 -2.93 -3.79
C TYR A 163 25.23 -3.52 -4.75
N SER A 164 25.03 -4.80 -5.10
CA SER A 164 25.90 -5.45 -6.08
C SER A 164 25.86 -4.67 -7.41
N LEU A 165 27.05 -4.42 -7.98
CA LEU A 165 27.30 -3.61 -9.19
C LEU A 165 26.46 -3.97 -10.43
N ARG A 166 25.66 -5.03 -10.40
CA ARG A 166 24.70 -5.39 -11.45
C ARG A 166 23.47 -4.46 -11.52
N GLN A 167 23.11 -3.77 -10.45
CA GLN A 167 21.90 -2.92 -10.40
C GLN A 167 22.13 -1.49 -10.94
N LEU A 168 23.38 -1.08 -11.20
CA LEU A 168 23.73 0.28 -11.65
C LEU A 168 24.08 0.38 -13.15
N GLN A 169 23.78 -0.65 -13.94
CA GLN A 169 24.14 -0.71 -15.38
C GLN A 169 22.94 -0.97 -16.32
N THR A 170 21.77 -0.40 -16.04
CA THR A 170 20.66 -0.32 -17.01
C THR A 170 20.24 1.11 -17.25
#